data_AF-X0Y5F9-F1
#
_entry.id   AF-X0Y5F9-F1
#
_cell.length_a   1.000
_cell.length_b   1.000
_cell.length_c   1.000
_cell.angle_alpha   90.00
_cell.angle_beta   90.00
_cell.angle_gamma   90.00
#
_symmetry.space_group_name_H-M   'P 1'
#
loop_
_entity.id
_entity.type
_entity.pdbx_description
1 polymer ?
#
loop_
_entity_poly.entity_id
_entity_poly.type
_entity_poly.pdbx_seq_one_letter_code
_entity_poly.pdbx_strand_id
1 'polypeptide(L)'
;EKEEIARSCEYQVKHLKSKKDYDHKELRELESALRTNNKAIKRFESEVGLRQKPIMKYYGQLASSLAKDKRAKDDLAKANLRLVVNIAKKYVNRGLHFLDLIQEGNIGLMKAVEKFEFERGYKFSTYATWWIRQAITRAIADQSRTIRVPVHMVETLNKINKIKRTFVQEHGREPTHAELAKELNLDEKKIKNIIKISKEPISLETPVGDSEDAFIKDFIENENDFSPSDTVASNDLKKRVREILKTL
;
A
#
# COMPACT_ATOMS: atom_id res chain seq x y z
N GLU A 1 -26.58 20.79 -8.98
CA GLU A 1 -27.59 19.71 -9.13
C GLU A 1 -29.04 20.13 -8.81
N LYS A 2 -29.57 20.05 -7.57
CA LYS A 2 -31.02 20.33 -7.31
C LYS A 2 -31.49 21.75 -7.68
N GLU A 3 -30.60 22.73 -7.62
CA GLU A 3 -30.86 24.10 -8.08
C GLU A 3 -30.89 24.21 -9.62
N GLU A 4 -29.99 23.53 -10.31
CA GLU A 4 -29.98 23.52 -11.78
C GLU A 4 -31.22 22.82 -12.31
N ILE A 5 -31.65 21.74 -11.65
CA ILE A 5 -32.91 21.06 -11.93
C ILE A 5 -34.08 22.00 -11.67
N ALA A 6 -34.09 22.74 -10.56
CA ALA A 6 -35.13 23.72 -10.27
C ALA A 6 -35.17 24.86 -11.31
N ARG A 7 -34.03 25.43 -11.71
CA ARG A 7 -33.97 26.49 -12.75
C ARG A 7 -34.36 25.96 -14.13
N SER A 8 -33.95 24.75 -14.47
CA SER A 8 -34.32 24.08 -15.73
C SER A 8 -35.83 23.81 -15.80
N CYS A 9 -36.41 23.27 -14.72
CA CYS A 9 -37.84 23.07 -14.62
C CYS A 9 -38.61 24.41 -14.62
N GLU A 10 -38.10 25.48 -13.99
CA GLU A 10 -38.72 26.82 -14.05
C GLU A 10 -38.74 27.37 -15.48
N TYR A 11 -37.65 27.19 -16.22
CA TYR A 11 -37.55 27.57 -17.63
C TYR A 11 -38.54 26.77 -18.50
N GLN A 12 -38.61 25.45 -18.30
CA GLN A 12 -39.52 24.57 -19.03
C GLN A 12 -41.00 24.85 -18.72
N VAL A 13 -41.36 25.12 -17.46
CA VAL A 13 -42.71 25.55 -17.07
C VAL A 13 -43.08 26.88 -17.73
N LYS A 14 -42.14 27.84 -17.77
CA LYS A 14 -42.36 29.15 -18.41
C LYS A 14 -42.53 29.02 -19.94
N HIS A 15 -41.78 28.12 -20.57
CA HIS A 15 -41.86 27.85 -22.00
C HIS A 15 -43.13 27.10 -22.39
N LEU A 16 -43.55 26.10 -21.61
CA LEU A 16 -44.81 25.36 -21.84
C LEU A 16 -46.03 26.27 -21.67
N LYS A 17 -46.03 27.16 -20.67
CA LYS A 17 -47.10 28.16 -20.46
C LYS A 17 -47.21 29.20 -21.58
N SER A 18 -46.16 29.39 -22.39
CA SER A 18 -46.20 30.33 -23.52
C SER A 18 -46.74 29.71 -24.81
N LYS A 19 -46.86 28.38 -24.88
CA LYS A 19 -47.56 27.71 -25.98
C LYS A 19 -49.07 27.82 -25.74
N LYS A 20 -49.88 27.99 -26.80
CA LYS A 20 -51.35 28.07 -26.68
C LYS A 20 -52.02 26.69 -26.48
N ASP A 21 -51.30 25.62 -26.80
CA ASP A 21 -51.76 24.23 -26.72
C ASP A 21 -50.65 23.41 -26.04
N TYR A 22 -50.78 23.17 -24.74
CA TYR A 22 -49.77 22.51 -23.91
C TYR A 22 -50.40 21.41 -23.08
N ASP A 23 -49.67 20.31 -22.94
CA ASP A 23 -50.12 19.20 -22.11
C ASP A 23 -50.20 19.63 -20.63
N HIS A 24 -51.42 19.65 -20.10
CA HIS A 24 -51.70 19.96 -18.71
C HIS A 24 -51.14 18.91 -17.75
N LYS A 25 -50.86 17.69 -18.21
CA LYS A 25 -50.25 16.62 -17.41
C LYS A 25 -48.76 16.87 -17.21
N GLU A 26 -48.02 17.10 -18.30
CA GLU A 26 -46.60 17.46 -18.25
C GLU A 26 -46.35 18.71 -17.41
N LEU A 27 -47.21 19.73 -17.53
CA LEU A 27 -47.10 20.95 -16.74
C LEU A 27 -47.24 20.69 -15.23
N ARG A 28 -48.19 19.83 -14.82
CA ARG A 28 -48.38 19.47 -13.41
C ARG A 28 -47.22 18.67 -12.84
N GLU A 29 -46.66 17.75 -13.63
CA GLU A 29 -45.50 16.94 -13.23
C GLU A 29 -44.27 17.84 -13.00
N LEU A 30 -44.01 18.77 -13.91
CA LEU A 30 -42.94 19.77 -13.78
C LEU A 30 -43.14 20.72 -12.59
N GLU A 31 -44.36 21.20 -12.35
CA GLU A 31 -44.67 22.04 -11.17
C GLU A 31 -44.54 21.26 -9.85
N SER A 32 -44.88 19.98 -9.83
CA SER A 32 -44.70 19.08 -8.68
C SER A 32 -43.21 18.86 -8.39
N ALA A 33 -42.41 18.60 -9.42
CA ALA A 33 -40.96 18.45 -9.32
C ALA A 33 -40.30 19.74 -8.79
N LEU A 34 -40.72 20.91 -9.29
CA LEU A 34 -40.27 22.22 -8.79
C LEU A 34 -40.57 22.42 -7.31
N ARG A 35 -41.80 22.13 -6.87
CA ARG A 35 -42.19 22.26 -5.46
C ARG A 35 -41.37 21.35 -4.57
N THR A 36 -41.10 20.12 -5.02
CA THR A 36 -40.33 19.13 -4.26
C THR A 36 -38.87 19.58 -4.11
N ASN A 37 -38.25 20.05 -5.19
CA ASN A 37 -36.88 20.56 -5.19
C ASN A 37 -36.74 21.85 -4.37
N ASN A 38 -37.67 22.80 -4.50
CA ASN A 38 -37.66 24.03 -3.69
C ASN A 38 -37.88 23.76 -2.20
N LYS A 39 -38.70 22.77 -1.83
CA LYS A 39 -38.83 22.33 -0.43
C LYS A 39 -37.52 21.71 0.08
N ALA A 40 -36.83 20.92 -0.74
CA ALA A 40 -35.54 20.35 -0.37
C ALA A 40 -34.45 21.42 -0.18
N ILE A 41 -34.39 22.42 -1.08
CA ILE A 41 -33.47 23.56 -0.95
C ILE A 41 -33.76 24.33 0.34
N LYS A 42 -35.03 24.67 0.61
CA LYS A 42 -35.41 25.36 1.85
C LYS A 42 -35.07 24.58 3.12
N ARG A 43 -35.26 23.25 3.11
CA ARG A 43 -34.86 22.40 4.25
C ARG A 43 -33.36 22.46 4.49
N PHE A 44 -32.57 22.39 3.42
CA PHE A 44 -31.12 22.49 3.51
C PHE A 44 -30.65 23.88 3.98
N GLU A 45 -31.28 24.95 3.50
CA GLU A 45 -31.03 26.31 3.99
C GLU A 45 -31.35 26.45 5.48
N SER A 46 -32.43 25.82 5.96
CA SER A 46 -32.80 25.80 7.38
C SER A 46 -31.82 24.99 8.24
N GLU A 47 -31.31 23.86 7.74
CA GLU A 47 -30.32 23.03 8.44
C GLU A 47 -28.96 23.74 8.57
N VAL A 48 -28.51 24.38 7.50
CA VAL A 48 -27.19 25.07 7.46
C VAL A 48 -27.27 26.49 8.03
N GLY A 49 -28.48 27.07 8.15
CA GLY A 49 -28.70 28.43 8.64
C GLY A 49 -28.24 29.53 7.68
N LEU A 50 -27.93 29.18 6.42
CA LEU A 50 -27.44 30.10 5.40
C LEU A 50 -28.28 29.98 4.14
N ARG A 51 -28.49 31.12 3.47
CA ARG A 51 -29.09 31.13 2.13
C ARG A 51 -28.13 30.50 1.11
N GLN A 52 -28.68 29.98 0.02
CA GLN A 52 -27.95 29.30 -1.03
C GLN A 52 -26.80 30.11 -1.65
N LYS A 53 -27.02 31.40 -1.94
CA LYS A 53 -26.01 32.27 -2.57
C LYS A 53 -24.69 32.36 -1.78
N PRO A 54 -24.69 32.67 -0.47
CA PRO A 54 -23.45 32.66 0.31
C PRO A 54 -22.83 31.27 0.42
N ILE A 55 -23.62 30.19 0.53
CA ILE A 55 -23.09 28.81 0.53
C ILE A 55 -22.29 28.55 -0.75
N MET A 56 -22.85 28.87 -1.92
CA MET A 56 -22.17 28.68 -3.20
C MET A 56 -20.90 29.53 -3.30
N LYS A 57 -20.93 30.77 -2.78
CA LYS A 57 -19.76 31.65 -2.72
C LYS A 57 -18.64 31.06 -1.85
N TYR A 58 -18.97 30.62 -0.63
CA TYR A 58 -17.99 30.03 0.29
C TYR A 58 -17.43 28.72 -0.24
N TYR A 59 -18.28 27.88 -0.85
CA TYR A 59 -17.84 26.65 -1.49
C TYR A 59 -16.87 26.94 -2.65
N GLY A 60 -17.17 27.91 -3.50
CA GLY A 60 -16.27 28.33 -4.58
C GLY A 60 -14.93 28.86 -4.08
N GLN A 61 -14.94 29.65 -3.01
CA GLN A 61 -13.72 30.13 -2.35
C GLN A 61 -12.90 28.99 -1.73
N LEU A 62 -13.56 28.05 -1.04
CA LEU A 62 -12.93 26.87 -0.45
C LEU A 62 -12.29 26.00 -1.53
N ALA A 63 -13.03 25.67 -2.59
CA ALA A 63 -12.53 24.86 -3.70
C ALA A 63 -11.31 25.49 -4.39
N SER A 64 -11.36 26.81 -4.65
CA SER A 64 -10.23 27.54 -5.21
C SER A 64 -9.01 27.53 -4.27
N SER A 65 -9.24 27.72 -2.96
CA SER A 65 -8.16 27.73 -1.97
C SER A 65 -7.51 26.35 -1.80
N LEU A 66 -8.30 25.28 -1.78
CA LEU A 66 -7.80 23.90 -1.74
C LEU A 66 -6.98 23.57 -2.99
N ALA A 67 -7.41 24.01 -4.17
CA ALA A 67 -6.66 23.81 -5.40
C ALA A 67 -5.32 24.56 -5.39
N LYS A 68 -5.29 25.78 -4.84
CA LYS A 68 -4.05 26.56 -4.66
C LYS A 68 -3.11 25.90 -3.65
N ASP A 69 -3.62 25.45 -2.51
CA ASP A 69 -2.83 24.75 -1.48
C ASP A 69 -2.21 23.47 -2.04
N LYS A 70 -3.01 22.65 -2.73
CA LYS A 70 -2.51 21.43 -3.39
C LYS A 70 -1.39 21.74 -4.38
N ARG A 71 -1.58 22.76 -5.23
CA ARG A 71 -0.56 23.17 -6.21
C ARG A 71 0.73 23.62 -5.53
N ALA A 72 0.64 24.43 -4.47
CA ALA A 72 1.80 24.87 -3.71
C ALA A 72 2.56 23.69 -3.07
N LYS A 73 1.84 22.71 -2.52
CA LYS A 73 2.44 21.47 -1.98
C LYS A 73 3.11 20.64 -3.06
N ASP A 74 2.47 20.48 -4.22
CA ASP A 74 3.05 19.75 -5.36
C ASP A 74 4.33 20.44 -5.87
N ASP A 75 4.34 21.76 -5.97
CA ASP A 75 5.50 22.54 -6.39
C ASP A 75 6.65 22.43 -5.37
N LEU A 76 6.34 22.49 -4.08
CA LEU A 76 7.32 22.29 -3.01
C LEU A 76 7.91 20.87 -3.05
N ALA A 77 7.09 19.84 -3.29
CA ALA A 77 7.57 18.47 -3.44
C ALA A 77 8.47 18.32 -4.67
N LYS A 78 8.05 18.83 -5.84
CA LYS A 78 8.81 18.78 -7.09
C LYS A 78 10.18 19.46 -6.97
N ALA A 79 10.24 20.61 -6.31
CA ALA A 79 11.49 21.32 -6.06
C ALA A 79 12.50 20.48 -5.25
N ASN A 80 12.04 19.53 -4.44
CA ASN A 80 12.85 18.75 -3.52
C ASN A 80 13.06 17.28 -3.95
N LEU A 81 12.64 16.86 -5.15
CA LEU A 81 12.84 15.48 -5.62
C LEU A 81 14.31 15.04 -5.64
N ARG A 82 15.23 15.98 -5.90
CA ARG A 82 16.69 15.70 -5.87
C ARG A 82 17.18 15.24 -4.49
N LEU A 83 16.56 15.74 -3.42
CA LEU A 83 16.88 15.33 -2.05
C LEU A 83 16.55 13.85 -1.84
N VAL A 84 15.39 13.40 -2.35
CA VAL A 84 14.95 12.00 -2.26
C VAL A 84 15.95 11.08 -2.95
N VAL A 85 16.34 11.42 -4.18
CA VAL A 85 17.34 10.65 -4.95
C VAL A 85 18.66 10.54 -4.18
N ASN A 86 19.13 11.65 -3.58
CA ASN A 86 20.38 11.64 -2.80
C ASN A 86 20.29 10.74 -1.56
N ILE A 87 19.15 10.71 -0.87
CA ILE A 87 18.94 9.85 0.29
C ILE A 87 18.82 8.39 -0.14
N ALA A 88 18.04 8.10 -1.19
CA ALA A 88 17.77 6.75 -1.69
C ALA A 88 19.05 6.00 -2.13
N LYS A 89 20.06 6.72 -2.65
CA LYS A 89 21.36 6.13 -3.02
C LYS A 89 22.02 5.33 -1.90
N LYS A 90 21.81 5.69 -0.63
CA LYS A 90 22.37 4.98 0.55
C LYS A 90 21.70 3.63 0.82
N TYR A 91 20.57 3.36 0.19
CA TYR A 91 19.73 2.18 0.39
C TYR A 91 19.72 1.23 -0.82
N VAL A 92 20.52 1.52 -1.84
CA VAL A 92 20.73 0.63 -3.00
C VAL A 92 21.30 -0.71 -2.51
N ASN A 93 21.00 -1.79 -3.24
CA ASN A 93 21.41 -3.17 -2.93
C ASN A 93 20.86 -3.72 -1.61
N ARG A 94 19.66 -3.28 -1.21
CA ARG A 94 18.93 -3.81 -0.04
C ARG A 94 17.67 -4.60 -0.42
N GLY A 95 17.65 -5.18 -1.63
CA GLY A 95 16.55 -6.04 -2.12
C GLY A 95 15.40 -5.32 -2.83
N LEU A 96 15.42 -3.98 -2.93
CA LEU A 96 14.48 -3.21 -3.76
C LEU A 96 15.19 -2.49 -4.89
N HIS A 97 14.50 -2.31 -6.02
CA HIS A 97 15.02 -1.58 -7.17
C HIS A 97 15.19 -0.09 -6.84
N PHE A 98 16.14 0.58 -7.48
CA PHE A 98 16.47 1.96 -7.14
C PHE A 98 15.32 2.93 -7.40
N LEU A 99 14.55 2.73 -8.48
CA LEU A 99 13.36 3.53 -8.76
C LEU A 99 12.29 3.34 -7.70
N ASP A 100 12.09 2.12 -7.19
CA ASP A 100 11.12 1.83 -6.13
C ASP A 100 11.48 2.55 -4.83
N LEU A 101 12.77 2.54 -4.46
CA LEU A 101 13.27 3.31 -3.32
C LEU A 101 12.99 4.81 -3.47
N ILE A 102 13.14 5.35 -4.69
CA ILE A 102 12.83 6.76 -4.96
C ILE A 102 11.33 7.02 -4.83
N GLN A 103 10.46 6.14 -5.36
CA GLN A 103 9.02 6.33 -5.27
C GLN A 103 8.53 6.28 -3.82
N GLU A 104 8.99 5.32 -3.03
CA GLU A 104 8.68 5.23 -1.61
C GLU A 104 9.21 6.44 -0.84
N GLY A 105 10.42 6.91 -1.20
CA GLY A 105 10.97 8.16 -0.70
C GLY A 105 10.14 9.40 -1.07
N ASN A 106 9.57 9.45 -2.27
CA ASN A 106 8.68 10.53 -2.72
C ASN A 106 7.38 10.55 -1.92
N ILE A 107 6.81 9.39 -1.60
CA ILE A 107 5.65 9.28 -0.70
C ILE A 107 6.01 9.83 0.69
N GLY A 108 7.21 9.52 1.19
CA GLY A 108 7.75 10.11 2.43
C GLY A 108 7.88 11.63 2.35
N LEU A 109 8.38 12.17 1.23
CA LEU A 109 8.50 13.60 1.00
C LEU A 109 7.13 14.29 0.97
N MET A 110 6.12 13.72 0.31
CA MET A 110 4.76 14.27 0.29
C MET A 110 4.19 14.38 1.70
N LYS A 111 4.37 13.36 2.54
CA LYS A 111 3.97 13.40 3.96
C LYS A 111 4.71 14.48 4.75
N ALA A 112 5.99 14.71 4.45
CA ALA A 112 6.75 15.79 5.04
C ALA A 112 6.17 17.16 4.65
N VAL A 113 5.86 17.36 3.38
CA VAL A 113 5.24 18.60 2.86
C VAL A 113 3.90 18.87 3.53
N GLU A 114 3.05 17.85 3.70
CA GLU A 114 1.74 18.00 4.35
C GLU A 114 1.83 18.43 5.82
N LYS A 115 2.89 18.00 6.54
CA LYS A 115 3.05 18.21 7.98
C LYS A 115 4.09 19.29 8.32
N PHE A 116 4.63 20.01 7.34
CA PHE A 116 5.70 20.95 7.59
C PHE A 116 5.15 22.30 8.07
N GLU A 117 5.68 22.78 9.19
CA GLU A 117 5.38 24.10 9.75
C GLU A 117 6.64 24.97 9.64
N PHE A 118 6.62 25.98 8.76
CA PHE A 118 7.77 26.84 8.53
C PHE A 118 8.04 27.80 9.70
N GLU A 119 7.02 28.13 10.49
CA GLU A 119 7.09 29.04 11.64
C GLU A 119 8.03 28.54 12.75
N ARG A 120 8.29 27.23 12.81
CA ARG A 120 9.23 26.63 13.76
C ARG A 120 10.70 26.92 13.45
N GLY A 121 11.02 27.52 12.30
CA GLY A 121 12.38 27.93 11.94
C GLY A 121 13.33 26.81 11.50
N TYR A 122 12.86 25.56 11.44
CA TYR A 122 13.67 24.45 10.94
C TYR A 122 13.72 24.44 9.41
N LYS A 123 14.91 24.20 8.84
CA LYS A 123 15.07 24.00 7.39
C LYS A 123 14.28 22.78 6.92
N PHE A 124 13.49 22.95 5.87
CA PHE A 124 12.67 21.88 5.29
C PHE A 124 13.48 20.62 4.95
N SER A 125 14.66 20.76 4.37
CA SER A 125 15.51 19.64 3.94
C SER A 125 15.87 18.71 5.10
N THR A 126 16.18 19.27 6.27
CA THR A 126 16.53 18.51 7.48
C THR A 126 15.32 17.73 7.99
N TYR A 127 14.15 18.38 8.04
CA TYR A 127 12.90 17.75 8.46
C TYR A 127 12.46 16.64 7.49
N ALA A 128 12.44 16.94 6.18
CA ALA A 128 12.03 16.00 5.15
C ALA A 128 12.93 14.77 5.09
N THR A 129 14.23 14.91 5.40
CA THR A 129 15.17 13.78 5.44
C THR A 129 14.71 12.66 6.37
N TRP A 130 14.10 12.98 7.52
CA TRP A 130 13.58 11.97 8.44
C TRP A 130 12.41 11.20 7.82
N TRP A 131 11.45 11.90 7.24
CA TRP A 131 10.27 11.30 6.60
C TRP A 131 10.63 10.44 5.38
N ILE A 132 11.54 10.93 4.54
CA ILE A 132 12.05 10.18 3.38
C ILE A 132 12.75 8.90 3.84
N ARG A 133 13.65 9.01 4.83
CA ARG A 133 14.35 7.85 5.39
C ARG A 133 13.39 6.83 5.98
N GLN A 134 12.37 7.30 6.70
CA GLN A 134 11.39 6.45 7.35
C GLN A 134 10.57 5.67 6.31
N ALA A 135 10.10 6.34 5.26
CA ALA A 135 9.34 5.71 4.19
C ALA A 135 10.17 4.63 3.47
N ILE A 136 11.41 4.98 3.06
CA ILE A 136 12.33 4.04 2.40
C ILE A 136 12.63 2.84 3.30
N THR A 137 13.00 3.07 4.57
CA THR A 137 13.35 1.97 5.50
C THR A 137 12.17 1.04 5.73
N ARG A 138 10.95 1.60 5.82
CA ARG A 138 9.72 0.82 5.97
C ARG A 138 9.42 -0.01 4.73
N ALA A 139 9.50 0.59 3.54
CA ALA A 139 9.26 -0.12 2.29
C ALA A 139 10.22 -1.30 2.09
N ILE A 140 11.52 -1.10 2.41
CA ILE A 140 12.50 -2.19 2.40
C ILE A 140 12.07 -3.31 3.34
N ALA A 141 11.66 -3.00 4.57
CA ALA A 141 11.24 -4.03 5.52
C ALA A 141 9.98 -4.79 5.06
N ASP A 142 9.04 -4.10 4.41
CA ASP A 142 7.74 -4.65 4.01
C ASP A 142 7.79 -5.43 2.67
N GLN A 143 8.66 -5.02 1.73
CA GLN A 143 8.61 -5.49 0.34
C GLN A 143 9.91 -6.12 -0.21
N SER A 144 11.08 -5.92 0.42
CA SER A 144 12.36 -6.37 -0.17
C SER A 144 12.56 -7.89 -0.26
N ARG A 145 11.69 -8.67 0.37
CA ARG A 145 11.83 -10.13 0.51
C ARG A 145 10.69 -10.84 -0.20
N THR A 146 11.02 -11.94 -0.88
CA THR A 146 10.04 -12.84 -1.50
C THR A 146 9.02 -13.37 -0.48
N ILE A 147 9.50 -13.72 0.72
CA ILE A 147 8.64 -14.11 1.85
C ILE A 147 8.61 -12.93 2.82
N ARG A 148 7.43 -12.33 2.97
CA ARG A 148 7.25 -11.15 3.82
C ARG A 148 7.52 -11.48 5.29
N VAL A 149 8.42 -10.73 5.91
CA VAL A 149 8.78 -10.84 7.33
C VAL A 149 8.25 -9.61 8.08
N PRO A 150 7.63 -9.75 9.27
CA PRO A 150 7.17 -8.60 10.05
C PRO A 150 8.30 -7.61 10.42
N VAL A 151 7.98 -6.32 10.49
CA VAL A 151 8.96 -5.23 10.73
C VAL A 151 9.82 -5.46 11.98
N HIS A 152 9.22 -5.84 13.11
CA HIS A 152 9.94 -6.08 14.37
C HIS A 152 10.99 -7.21 14.26
N MET A 153 10.77 -8.18 13.37
CA MET A 153 11.74 -9.25 13.11
C MET A 153 12.92 -8.73 12.29
N VAL A 154 12.67 -7.86 11.30
CA VAL A 154 13.71 -7.19 10.51
C VAL A 154 14.55 -6.25 11.39
N GLU A 155 13.92 -5.51 12.30
CA GLU A 155 14.62 -4.68 13.30
C GLU A 155 15.54 -5.52 14.19
N THR A 156 15.05 -6.66 14.68
CA THR A 156 15.84 -7.58 15.49
C THR A 156 17.01 -8.15 14.70
N LEU A 157 16.82 -8.51 13.43
CA LEU A 157 17.89 -8.97 12.55
C LEU A 157 18.96 -7.89 12.33
N ASN A 158 18.56 -6.63 12.13
CA ASN A 158 19.51 -5.51 12.00
C ASN A 158 20.31 -5.29 13.29
N LYS A 159 19.70 -5.45 14.46
CA LYS A 159 20.40 -5.42 15.75
C LYS A 159 21.41 -6.56 15.86
N ILE A 160 21.03 -7.79 15.51
CA ILE A 160 21.93 -8.95 15.46
C ILE A 160 23.13 -8.66 14.55
N ASN A 161 22.89 -8.16 13.33
CA ASN A 161 23.96 -7.84 12.38
C ASN A 161 24.88 -6.73 12.87
N LYS A 162 24.35 -5.74 13.60
CA LYS A 162 25.15 -4.68 14.22
C LYS A 162 26.07 -5.26 15.30
N ILE A 163 25.54 -6.07 16.21
CA ILE A 163 26.31 -6.73 17.28
C ILE A 163 27.37 -7.65 16.67
N LYS A 164 27.01 -8.45 15.66
CA LYS A 164 27.97 -9.30 14.93
C LYS A 164 29.17 -8.51 14.41
N ARG A 165 28.93 -7.36 13.77
CA ARG A 165 30.00 -6.49 13.25
C ARG A 165 30.89 -5.94 14.36
N THR A 166 30.29 -5.44 15.45
CA THR A 166 31.03 -4.93 16.60
C THR A 166 31.85 -6.04 17.27
N PHE A 167 31.26 -7.23 17.45
CA PHE A 167 31.92 -8.36 18.09
C PHE A 167 33.13 -8.86 17.28
N VAL A 168 32.99 -8.93 15.94
CA VAL A 168 34.11 -9.27 15.05
C VAL A 168 35.24 -8.24 15.17
N GLN A 169 34.92 -6.96 15.31
CA GLN A 169 35.92 -5.90 15.48
C GLN A 169 36.65 -5.99 16.82
N GLU A 170 35.94 -6.32 17.90
CA GLU A 170 36.51 -6.38 19.26
C GLU A 170 37.25 -7.69 19.57
N HIS A 171 36.72 -8.83 19.10
CA HIS A 171 37.19 -10.17 19.47
C HIS A 171 37.85 -10.93 18.32
N GLY A 172 37.83 -10.41 17.09
CA GLY A 172 38.44 -11.03 15.91
C GLY A 172 37.76 -12.32 15.41
N ARG A 173 36.60 -12.69 15.98
CA ARG A 173 35.82 -13.88 15.60
C ARG A 173 34.33 -13.57 15.53
N GLU A 174 33.54 -14.44 14.90
CA GLU A 174 32.07 -14.32 14.95
C GLU A 174 31.52 -14.70 16.33
N PRO A 175 30.45 -14.04 16.80
CA PRO A 175 29.80 -14.38 18.07
C PRO A 175 28.99 -15.67 17.94
N THR A 176 29.00 -16.46 19.00
CA THR A 176 28.12 -17.64 19.12
C THR A 176 26.67 -17.22 19.38
N HIS A 177 25.73 -18.12 19.08
CA HIS A 177 24.29 -17.88 19.31
C HIS A 177 23.99 -17.55 20.79
N ALA A 178 24.70 -18.19 21.73
CA ALA A 178 24.56 -17.94 23.16
C ALA A 178 25.08 -16.55 23.58
N GLU A 179 26.15 -16.05 22.95
CA GLU A 179 26.66 -14.69 23.20
C GLU A 179 25.67 -13.64 22.67
N LEU A 180 25.13 -13.85 21.47
CA LEU A 180 24.08 -12.99 20.92
C LEU A 180 22.80 -13.00 21.78
N ALA A 181 22.45 -14.15 22.35
CA ALA A 181 21.30 -14.32 23.24
C ALA A 181 21.43 -13.47 24.51
N LYS A 182 22.62 -13.51 25.14
CA LYS A 182 22.92 -12.70 26.32
C LYS A 182 22.86 -11.21 26.02
N GLU A 183 23.48 -10.77 24.92
CA GLU A 183 23.54 -9.35 24.57
C GLU A 183 22.16 -8.76 24.23
N LEU A 184 21.30 -9.56 23.56
CA LEU A 184 19.96 -9.12 23.16
C LEU A 184 18.87 -9.42 24.20
N ASN A 185 19.20 -10.07 25.32
CA ASN A 185 18.24 -10.58 26.30
C ASN A 185 17.12 -11.42 25.65
N LEU A 186 17.50 -12.30 24.72
CA LEU A 186 16.59 -13.20 24.01
C LEU A 186 17.03 -14.65 24.20
N ASP A 187 16.08 -15.58 24.09
CA ASP A 187 16.40 -17.01 24.14
C ASP A 187 17.21 -17.44 22.90
N GLU A 188 18.16 -18.36 23.09
CA GLU A 188 19.07 -18.84 22.03
C GLU A 188 18.27 -19.50 20.90
N LYS A 189 17.22 -20.26 21.25
CA LYS A 189 16.31 -20.88 20.27
C LYS A 189 15.65 -19.85 19.37
N LYS A 190 15.27 -18.70 19.95
CA LYS A 190 14.63 -17.62 19.19
C LYS A 190 15.60 -16.98 18.20
N ILE A 191 16.86 -16.79 18.58
CA ILE A 191 17.90 -16.28 17.67
C ILE A 191 18.17 -17.27 16.53
N LYS A 192 18.28 -18.57 16.83
CA LYS A 192 18.42 -19.61 15.79
C LYS A 192 17.26 -19.56 14.78
N ASN A 193 16.03 -19.42 15.26
CA ASN A 193 14.85 -19.30 14.40
C ASN A 193 14.88 -18.02 13.55
N ILE A 194 15.25 -16.87 14.14
CA ILE A 194 15.37 -15.60 13.41
C ILE A 194 16.41 -15.71 12.29
N ILE A 195 17.58 -16.29 12.58
CA ILE A 195 18.64 -16.48 11.58
C ILE A 195 18.17 -17.45 10.48
N LYS A 196 17.44 -18.51 10.83
CA LYS A 196 16.88 -19.44 9.84
C LYS A 196 15.88 -18.75 8.90
N ILE A 197 14.97 -17.94 9.44
CA ILE A 197 13.98 -17.16 8.66
C ILE A 197 14.66 -16.06 7.82
N SER A 198 15.84 -15.58 8.26
CA SER A 198 16.53 -14.50 7.56
C SER A 198 17.10 -14.88 6.19
N LYS A 199 17.26 -16.18 5.90
CA LYS A 199 17.81 -16.67 4.64
C LYS A 199 16.86 -16.41 3.48
N GLU A 200 17.39 -15.86 2.40
CA GLU A 200 16.62 -15.65 1.17
C GLU A 200 16.49 -16.97 0.40
N PRO A 201 15.35 -17.19 -0.30
CA PRO A 201 15.20 -18.36 -1.15
C PRO A 201 16.22 -18.31 -2.30
N ILE A 202 16.71 -19.48 -2.69
CA ILE A 202 17.66 -19.63 -3.79
C ILE A 202 16.87 -19.73 -5.09
N SER A 203 17.41 -19.18 -6.18
CA SER A 203 16.80 -19.34 -7.50
C SER A 203 16.83 -20.80 -7.94
N LEU A 204 15.69 -21.30 -8.42
CA LEU A 204 15.57 -22.64 -9.00
C LEU A 204 16.40 -22.82 -10.27
N GLU A 205 16.78 -21.72 -10.92
CA GLU A 205 17.63 -21.68 -12.12
C GLU A 205 19.12 -21.48 -11.78
N THR A 206 19.50 -21.59 -10.51
CA THR A 206 20.92 -21.57 -10.16
C THR A 206 21.55 -22.84 -10.75
N PRO A 207 22.62 -22.74 -11.56
CA PRO A 207 23.30 -23.90 -12.12
C PRO A 207 24.00 -24.71 -11.01
N VAL A 208 24.08 -26.03 -11.20
CA VAL A 208 24.68 -26.98 -10.28
C VAL A 208 25.87 -27.65 -10.96
N GLY A 209 27.07 -27.46 -10.40
CA GLY A 209 28.30 -28.01 -10.96
C GLY A 209 28.84 -27.22 -12.16
N ASP A 210 29.69 -27.87 -12.97
CA ASP A 210 30.38 -27.26 -14.12
C ASP A 210 29.61 -27.40 -15.45
N SER A 211 28.49 -28.13 -15.45
CA SER A 211 27.65 -28.36 -16.63
C SER A 211 26.60 -27.26 -16.78
N GLU A 212 26.52 -26.64 -17.97
CA GLU A 212 25.60 -25.53 -18.27
C GLU A 212 24.11 -25.93 -18.28
N ASP A 213 23.80 -27.24 -18.34
CA ASP A 213 22.42 -27.74 -18.46
C ASP A 213 21.81 -28.25 -17.15
N ALA A 214 22.55 -28.26 -16.03
CA ALA A 214 22.07 -28.78 -14.76
C ALA A 214 21.65 -27.64 -13.82
N PHE A 215 20.35 -27.52 -13.54
CA PHE A 215 19.82 -26.50 -12.62
C PHE A 215 19.31 -27.12 -11.32
N ILE A 216 19.23 -26.33 -10.24
CA ILE A 216 18.70 -26.79 -8.94
C ILE A 216 17.30 -27.43 -9.10
N LYS A 217 16.44 -26.86 -9.95
CA LYS A 217 15.08 -27.39 -10.20
C LYS A 217 15.07 -28.84 -10.67
N ASP A 218 16.10 -29.28 -11.38
CA ASP A 218 16.17 -30.62 -11.96
C ASP A 218 16.45 -31.70 -10.89
N PHE A 219 16.90 -31.29 -9.70
CA PHE A 219 17.19 -32.15 -8.55
C PHE A 219 16.11 -32.14 -7.47
N ILE A 220 15.02 -31.38 -7.66
CA ILE A 220 13.92 -31.34 -6.69
C ILE A 220 12.94 -32.46 -7.01
N GLU A 221 12.87 -33.46 -6.13
CA GLU A 221 11.91 -34.55 -6.23
C GLU A 221 10.49 -34.08 -5.87
N ASN A 222 9.49 -34.55 -6.61
CA ASN A 222 8.09 -34.32 -6.28
C ASN A 222 7.60 -35.35 -5.26
N GLU A 223 7.58 -35.00 -3.98
CA GLU A 223 7.08 -35.88 -2.91
C GLU A 223 5.58 -36.19 -3.01
N ASN A 224 4.82 -35.41 -3.79
CA ASN A 224 3.37 -35.59 -3.97
C ASN A 224 3.01 -36.55 -5.11
N ASP A 225 3.97 -36.95 -5.94
CA ASP A 225 3.72 -37.90 -7.01
C ASP A 225 3.70 -39.32 -6.43
N PHE A 226 2.56 -39.99 -6.54
CA PHE A 226 2.49 -41.41 -6.17
C PHE A 226 3.38 -42.22 -7.10
N SER A 227 4.20 -43.09 -6.54
CA SER A 227 4.95 -44.02 -7.36
C SER A 227 3.97 -44.88 -8.20
N PRO A 228 4.35 -45.32 -9.41
CA PRO A 228 3.54 -46.24 -10.19
C PRO A 228 3.14 -47.49 -9.39
N SER A 229 4.03 -47.96 -8.50
CA SER A 229 3.75 -49.05 -7.56
C SER A 229 2.63 -48.71 -6.57
N ASP A 230 2.65 -47.52 -5.96
CA ASP A 230 1.63 -47.12 -4.98
C ASP A 230 0.25 -46.96 -5.63
N THR A 231 0.24 -46.49 -6.88
CA THR A 231 -0.99 -46.35 -7.68
C THR A 231 -1.60 -47.70 -8.01
N VAL A 232 -0.77 -48.68 -8.39
CA VAL A 232 -1.22 -50.07 -8.65
C VAL A 232 -1.72 -50.72 -7.37
N ALA A 233 -0.99 -50.61 -6.25
CA ALA A 233 -1.39 -51.15 -4.96
C ALA A 233 -2.74 -50.59 -4.48
N SER A 234 -2.93 -49.27 -4.61
CA SER A 234 -4.19 -48.60 -4.25
C SER A 234 -5.36 -49.05 -5.13
N ASN A 235 -5.13 -49.27 -6.43
CA ASN A 235 -6.14 -49.77 -7.35
C ASN A 235 -6.50 -51.23 -7.10
N ASP A 236 -5.52 -52.09 -6.77
CA ASP A 236 -5.76 -53.48 -6.41
C ASP A 236 -6.57 -53.57 -5.11
N LEU A 237 -6.20 -52.77 -4.10
CA LEU A 237 -6.95 -52.66 -2.85
C LEU A 237 -8.41 -52.25 -3.10
N LYS A 238 -8.64 -51.22 -3.94
CA LYS A 238 -10.00 -50.79 -4.33
C LYS A 238 -10.81 -51.88 -5.04
N LYS A 239 -10.17 -52.76 -5.83
CA LYS A 239 -10.83 -53.89 -6.50
C LYS A 239 -11.21 -54.97 -5.49
N ARG A 240 -10.26 -55.38 -4.64
CA ARG A 240 -10.49 -56.39 -3.59
C ARG A 240 -11.58 -55.99 -2.61
N VAL A 241 -11.59 -54.73 -2.16
CA VAL A 241 -12.67 -54.22 -1.30
C VAL A 241 -14.03 -54.27 -2.00
N ARG A 242 -14.09 -53.90 -3.29
CA ARG A 242 -15.34 -54.01 -4.08
C ARG A 242 -15.81 -55.45 -4.26
N GLU A 243 -14.90 -56.41 -4.41
CA GLU A 243 -15.26 -57.83 -4.48
C GLU A 243 -15.85 -58.32 -3.15
N ILE A 244 -15.22 -57.99 -2.02
CA ILE A 244 -15.73 -58.35 -0.68
C ILE A 244 -17.10 -57.70 -0.41
N LEU A 245 -17.29 -56.43 -0.78
CA LEU A 245 -18.57 -55.73 -0.62
C LEU A 245 -19.70 -56.31 -1.49
N LYS A 246 -19.40 -57.02 -2.58
CA LYS A 246 -20.41 -57.71 -3.40
C LYS A 246 -20.87 -59.04 -2.80
N THR A 247 -20.08 -59.60 -1.87
CA THR A 247 -20.39 -60.87 -1.19
C THR A 247 -21.13 -60.68 0.15
N LEU A 248 -21.35 -59.43 0.55
CA LEU A 248 -22.21 -59.01 1.67
C LEU A 248 -23.61 -58.62 1.14
#